data_AF-A0A9P8A104-F1
#
_entry.id   AF-A0A9P8A104-F1
#
_cell.length_a   1.000
_cell.length_b   1.000
_cell.length_c   1.000
_cell.angle_alpha   90.00
_cell.angle_beta   90.00
_cell.angle_gamma   90.00
#
_symmetry.space_group_name_H-M   'P 1'
#
loop_
_entity.id
_entity.type
_entity.pdbx_description
1 polymer ?
#
loop_
_entity_poly.entity_id
_entity_poly.type
_entity_poly.pdbx_seq_one_letter_code
_entity_poly.pdbx_strand_id
1 'polypeptide(L)'
;MSAATTEPAPRSRGNNTTTTSNPTQKPADGVPRGPRKRHEHIVTTDEEIKEFNKGYHAKAQSQYLDPCQAQTKASMKCMDENNYDKRRCTRFFKDYTDCKKKWASMESLREERRRKNLGLTDEDDIPEIKKDAAGSSS
;
A
#
# COMPACT_ATOMS: atom_id res chain seq x y z
N MET A 1 -24.55 -51.49 -13.48
CA MET A 1 -23.80 -51.30 -12.23
C MET A 1 -22.51 -50.58 -12.57
N SER A 2 -22.36 -49.36 -12.04
CA SER A 2 -21.31 -48.40 -12.36
C SER A 2 -19.98 -48.77 -11.71
N ALA A 3 -18.86 -48.57 -12.41
CA ALA A 3 -17.52 -48.58 -11.83
C ALA A 3 -16.76 -47.34 -12.27
N ALA A 4 -16.09 -46.72 -11.31
CA ALA A 4 -15.77 -45.30 -11.24
C ALA A 4 -14.54 -44.87 -12.05
N THR A 5 -14.67 -43.70 -12.67
CA THR A 5 -13.56 -42.88 -13.17
C THR A 5 -12.70 -42.42 -11.99
N THR A 6 -11.40 -42.70 -12.02
CA THR A 6 -10.44 -42.15 -11.05
C THR A 6 -9.97 -40.79 -11.56
N GLU A 7 -10.39 -39.72 -10.90
CA GLU A 7 -9.99 -38.34 -11.18
C GLU A 7 -8.80 -37.95 -10.26
N PRO A 8 -7.72 -37.33 -10.78
CA PRO A 8 -6.57 -36.93 -9.96
C PRO A 8 -6.85 -35.68 -9.12
N ALA A 9 -6.48 -35.74 -7.84
CA ALA A 9 -6.69 -34.69 -6.84
C ALA A 9 -6.07 -33.33 -7.21
N PRO A 10 -6.73 -32.19 -6.88
CA PRO A 10 -6.18 -30.86 -7.10
C PRO A 10 -5.04 -30.55 -6.13
N ARG A 11 -3.90 -30.09 -6.67
CA ARG A 11 -2.75 -29.60 -5.91
C ARG A 11 -3.06 -28.25 -5.27
N SER A 12 -3.18 -28.23 -3.94
CA SER A 12 -3.18 -27.01 -3.12
C SER A 12 -1.82 -26.31 -3.17
N ARG A 13 -1.80 -24.99 -3.45
CA ARG A 13 -0.73 -24.09 -2.98
C ARG A 13 -1.13 -22.62 -3.08
N GLY A 14 -0.96 -21.91 -1.96
CA GLY A 14 -1.06 -20.45 -1.89
C GLY A 14 -1.88 -19.96 -0.71
N ASN A 15 -1.40 -20.21 0.50
CA ASN A 15 -1.94 -19.67 1.74
C ASN A 15 -1.68 -18.16 1.85
N ASN A 16 -2.79 -17.44 1.95
CA ASN A 16 -2.94 -16.09 2.45
C ASN A 16 -2.28 -15.90 3.83
N THR A 17 -1.22 -15.09 3.90
CA THR A 17 -0.78 -14.52 5.18
C THR A 17 -1.76 -13.44 5.61
N THR A 18 -2.78 -13.85 6.35
CA THR A 18 -3.63 -12.98 7.16
C THR A 18 -2.78 -12.41 8.29
N THR A 19 -2.26 -11.19 8.12
CA THR A 19 -1.75 -10.40 9.25
C THR A 19 -2.95 -9.92 10.05
N THR A 20 -3.35 -10.73 11.03
CA THR A 20 -4.23 -10.31 12.11
C THR A 20 -3.53 -9.21 12.90
N SER A 21 -3.94 -7.96 12.68
CA SER A 21 -3.59 -6.84 13.53
C SER A 21 -4.32 -6.99 14.87
N ASN A 22 -3.60 -7.35 15.94
CA ASN A 22 -4.07 -7.24 17.31
C ASN A 22 -3.40 -6.01 17.97
N PRO A 23 -4.14 -5.12 18.65
CA PRO A 23 -3.59 -3.87 19.16
C PRO A 23 -2.96 -4.04 20.55
N THR A 24 -1.90 -3.25 20.77
CA THR A 24 -1.35 -2.87 22.07
C THR A 24 -0.60 -3.96 22.85
N GLN A 25 0.69 -4.10 22.52
CA GLN A 25 1.72 -4.27 23.55
C GLN A 25 2.84 -3.28 23.27
N LYS A 26 3.06 -2.33 24.20
CA LYS A 26 4.28 -1.52 24.23
C LYS A 26 5.46 -2.50 24.35
N PRO A 27 6.47 -2.45 23.46
CA PRO A 27 7.68 -3.23 23.68
C PRO A 27 8.37 -2.67 24.94
N ALA A 28 8.63 -3.55 25.90
CA ALA A 28 9.39 -3.23 27.11
C ALA A 28 10.78 -2.68 26.73
N ASP A 29 11.18 -1.60 27.39
CA ASP A 29 12.50 -1.01 27.25
C ASP A 29 13.56 -2.06 27.62
N GLY A 30 14.43 -2.40 26.66
CA GLY A 30 15.62 -3.22 26.93
C GLY A 30 15.80 -4.48 26.09
N VAL A 31 14.93 -4.82 25.13
CA VAL A 31 15.22 -5.93 24.21
C VAL A 31 16.37 -5.54 23.27
N PRO A 32 17.54 -6.23 23.30
CA PRO A 32 18.57 -6.01 22.32
C PRO A 32 17.99 -6.29 20.95
N ARG A 33 18.00 -5.29 20.06
CA ARG A 33 17.70 -5.53 18.64
C ARG A 33 18.77 -6.51 18.14
N GLY A 34 18.38 -7.77 17.99
CA GLY A 34 19.23 -8.80 17.41
C GLY A 34 19.77 -8.35 16.05
N PRO A 35 20.86 -8.96 15.56
CA PRO A 35 21.45 -8.57 14.29
C PRO A 35 20.36 -8.59 13.21
N ARG A 36 20.17 -7.46 12.52
CA ARG A 36 19.30 -7.42 11.34
C ARG A 36 19.84 -8.46 10.37
N LYS A 37 19.11 -9.56 10.16
CA LYS A 37 19.44 -10.50 9.09
C LYS A 37 19.50 -9.66 7.81
N ARG A 38 20.66 -9.63 7.16
CA ARG A 38 20.77 -8.99 5.85
C ARG A 38 19.76 -9.69 4.96
N HIS A 39 18.78 -8.95 4.45
CA HIS A 39 17.95 -9.46 3.38
C HIS A 39 18.91 -9.84 2.24
N GLU A 40 18.87 -11.10 1.86
CA GLU A 40 19.66 -11.64 0.77
C GLU A 40 19.39 -10.78 -0.47
N HIS A 41 20.45 -10.36 -1.15
CA HIS A 41 20.32 -9.49 -2.32
C HIS A 41 19.56 -10.28 -3.38
N ILE A 42 18.32 -9.88 -3.67
CA ILE A 42 17.55 -10.45 -4.77
C ILE A 42 18.30 -10.02 -6.03
N VAL A 43 19.17 -10.89 -6.55
CA VAL A 43 19.85 -10.69 -7.83
C VAL A 43 18.83 -11.01 -8.92
N THR A 44 17.95 -10.07 -9.19
CA THR A 44 17.15 -10.09 -10.43
C THR A 44 18.06 -9.71 -11.57
N THR A 45 18.12 -10.56 -12.59
CA THR A 45 18.89 -10.31 -13.81
C THR A 45 18.30 -9.14 -14.60
N ASP A 46 19.12 -8.46 -15.40
CA ASP A 46 18.68 -7.32 -16.21
C ASP A 46 17.52 -7.69 -17.15
N GLU A 47 17.49 -8.94 -17.62
CA GLU A 47 16.40 -9.44 -18.48
C GLU A 47 15.09 -9.66 -17.72
N GLU A 48 15.15 -10.12 -16.46
CA GLU A 48 13.97 -10.24 -15.59
C GLU A 48 13.41 -8.86 -15.24
N ILE A 49 14.29 -7.87 -14.99
CA ILE A 49 13.90 -6.48 -14.73
C ILE A 49 13.24 -5.88 -15.97
N LYS A 50 13.80 -6.12 -17.15
CA LYS A 50 13.27 -5.63 -18.42
C LYS A 50 11.89 -6.19 -18.73
N GLU A 51 11.67 -7.48 -18.51
CA GLU A 51 10.36 -8.10 -18.71
C GLU A 51 9.32 -7.61 -17.69
N PHE A 52 9.70 -7.47 -16.42
CA PHE A 52 8.84 -6.87 -15.39
C PHE A 52 8.45 -5.43 -15.74
N ASN A 53 9.44 -4.60 -16.13
CA ASN A 53 9.21 -3.21 -16.53
C ASN A 53 8.34 -3.11 -17.78
N LYS A 54 8.50 -4.02 -18.74
CA LYS A 54 7.62 -4.09 -19.92
C LYS A 54 6.17 -4.34 -19.51
N GLY A 55 5.93 -5.29 -18.60
CA GLY A 55 4.60 -5.54 -18.05
C GLY A 55 4.05 -4.39 -17.19
N TYR A 56 4.93 -3.63 -16.53
CA TYR A 56 4.59 -2.46 -15.72
C TYR A 56 4.18 -1.25 -16.61
N HIS A 57 4.91 -0.99 -17.70
CA HIS A 57 4.65 0.12 -18.62
C HIS A 57 3.55 -0.17 -19.64
N ALA A 58 3.33 -1.44 -20.02
CA ALA A 58 2.29 -1.83 -20.99
C ALA A 58 0.87 -1.78 -20.43
N LYS A 59 0.71 -1.87 -19.11
CA LYS A 59 -0.60 -1.71 -18.46
C LYS A 59 -0.79 -0.24 -18.12
N ALA A 60 -1.99 0.29 -18.39
CA ALA A 60 -2.33 1.67 -18.04
C ALA A 60 -1.93 1.93 -16.58
N GLN A 61 -1.26 3.06 -16.28
CA GLN A 61 -0.73 3.35 -14.94
C GLN A 61 -1.77 3.15 -13.81
N SER A 62 -3.07 3.30 -14.12
CA SER A 62 -4.18 3.07 -13.21
C SER A 62 -4.46 1.60 -12.87
N GLN A 63 -4.05 0.63 -13.69
CA GLN A 63 -4.44 -0.78 -13.53
C GLN A 63 -3.66 -1.49 -12.41
N TYR A 64 -2.48 -0.98 -12.05
CA TYR A 64 -1.66 -1.48 -10.94
C TYR A 64 -1.66 -0.59 -9.69
N LEU A 65 -2.16 0.63 -9.79
CA LEU A 65 -2.09 1.62 -8.72
C LEU A 65 -3.46 1.94 -8.10
N ASP A 66 -4.44 1.04 -8.22
CA ASP A 66 -5.67 1.17 -7.44
C ASP A 66 -5.54 0.46 -6.08
N PRO A 67 -5.33 1.20 -4.98
CA PRO A 67 -5.30 0.65 -3.61
C PRO A 67 -6.61 -0.01 -3.19
N CYS A 68 -7.71 0.26 -3.90
CA CYS A 68 -9.04 -0.27 -3.63
C CYS A 68 -9.46 -1.38 -4.62
N GLN A 69 -8.52 -1.93 -5.38
CA GLN A 69 -8.81 -2.94 -6.41
C GLN A 69 -9.52 -4.18 -5.85
N ALA A 70 -9.21 -4.60 -4.62
CA ALA A 70 -9.85 -5.76 -3.98
C ALA A 70 -11.35 -5.51 -3.73
N GLN A 71 -11.69 -4.32 -3.24
CA GLN A 71 -13.06 -3.90 -2.97
C GLN A 71 -13.85 -3.67 -4.26
N THR A 72 -13.19 -3.15 -5.30
CA THR A 72 -13.75 -3.05 -6.66
C THR A 72 -14.11 -4.44 -7.20
N LYS A 73 -13.20 -5.41 -7.11
CA LYS A 73 -13.48 -6.80 -7.54
C LYS A 73 -14.63 -7.43 -6.74
N ALA A 74 -14.69 -7.19 -5.43
CA ALA A 74 -15.74 -7.72 -4.57
C ALA A 74 -17.13 -7.12 -4.90
N SER A 75 -17.22 -5.81 -5.16
CA SER A 75 -18.50 -5.18 -5.52
C SER A 75 -18.97 -5.60 -6.90
N MET A 76 -18.07 -5.75 -7.88
CA MET A 76 -18.39 -6.30 -9.20
C MET A 76 -18.89 -7.74 -9.11
N LYS A 77 -18.19 -8.59 -8.35
CA LYS A 77 -18.60 -9.98 -8.14
C LYS A 77 -20.01 -10.08 -7.54
N CYS A 78 -20.33 -9.26 -6.55
CA CYS A 78 -21.68 -9.23 -5.99
C CYS A 78 -22.73 -8.85 -7.04
N MET A 79 -22.44 -7.87 -7.91
CA MET A 79 -23.39 -7.49 -8.97
C MET A 79 -23.60 -8.63 -9.97
N ASP A 80 -22.53 -9.31 -10.38
CA ASP A 80 -22.61 -10.45 -11.30
C ASP A 80 -23.48 -11.59 -10.74
N GLU A 81 -23.36 -11.86 -9.43
CA GLU A 81 -24.13 -12.90 -8.74
C GLU A 81 -25.60 -12.51 -8.47
N ASN A 82 -25.94 -11.22 -8.51
CA ASN A 82 -27.25 -10.70 -8.12
C ASN A 82 -28.01 -10.00 -9.26
N ASN A 83 -27.72 -10.36 -10.52
CA ASN A 83 -28.37 -9.75 -11.69
C ASN A 83 -28.27 -8.21 -11.68
N TYR A 84 -27.16 -7.67 -11.18
CA TYR A 84 -26.91 -6.23 -11.06
C TYR A 84 -27.88 -5.48 -10.13
N ASP A 85 -28.55 -6.17 -9.19
CA ASP A 85 -29.32 -5.52 -8.13
C ASP A 85 -28.40 -4.85 -7.09
N LYS A 86 -28.26 -3.53 -7.24
CA LYS A 86 -27.40 -2.71 -6.37
C LYS A 86 -27.79 -2.78 -4.89
N ARG A 87 -29.07 -3.01 -4.57
CA ARG A 87 -29.55 -2.98 -3.18
C ARG A 87 -28.93 -4.11 -2.37
N ARG A 88 -28.71 -5.27 -3.00
CA ARG A 88 -28.07 -6.45 -2.39
C ARG A 88 -26.58 -6.25 -2.13
N CYS A 89 -25.94 -5.37 -2.90
CA CYS A 89 -24.50 -5.14 -2.85
C CYS A 89 -24.08 -3.88 -2.06
N THR A 90 -25.02 -3.22 -1.35
CA THR A 90 -24.79 -1.97 -0.61
C THR A 90 -23.56 -2.03 0.32
N ARG A 91 -23.33 -3.17 0.97
CA ARG A 91 -22.17 -3.37 1.85
C ARG A 91 -20.84 -3.30 1.09
N PHE A 92 -20.74 -3.94 -0.07
CA PHE A 92 -19.52 -3.91 -0.89
C PHE A 92 -19.23 -2.52 -1.44
N PHE A 93 -20.28 -1.74 -1.80
CA PHE A 93 -20.10 -0.35 -2.20
C PHE A 93 -19.66 0.55 -1.05
N LYS A 94 -20.16 0.29 0.16
CA LYS A 94 -19.68 0.97 1.36
C LYS A 94 -18.21 0.67 1.62
N ASP A 95 -17.80 -0.60 1.54
CA ASP A 95 -16.40 -1.00 1.73
C ASP A 95 -15.46 -0.35 0.71
N TYR A 96 -15.88 -0.24 -0.56
CA TYR A 96 -15.15 0.49 -1.59
C TYR A 96 -15.01 1.99 -1.27
N THR A 97 -16.10 2.62 -0.84
CA THR A 97 -16.10 4.05 -0.49
C THR A 97 -15.22 4.33 0.73
N ASP A 98 -15.28 3.46 1.74
CA ASP A 98 -14.44 3.55 2.94
C ASP A 98 -12.96 3.34 2.60
N CYS A 99 -12.64 2.44 1.67
CA CYS A 99 -11.29 2.30 1.13
C CYS A 99 -10.80 3.59 0.48
N LYS A 100 -11.60 4.20 -0.41
CA LYS A 100 -11.22 5.45 -1.08
C LYS A 100 -10.98 6.59 -0.10
N LYS A 101 -11.79 6.71 0.95
CA LYS A 101 -11.60 7.72 2.01
C LYS A 101 -10.27 7.54 2.73
N LYS A 102 -9.95 6.30 3.12
CA LYS A 102 -8.68 5.97 3.77
C LYS A 102 -7.49 6.26 2.85
N TRP A 103 -7.62 5.93 1.56
CA TRP A 103 -6.58 6.22 0.59
C TRP A 103 -6.33 7.72 0.44
N ALA A 104 -7.38 8.53 0.27
CA ALA A 104 -7.23 9.98 0.14
C ALA A 104 -6.49 10.59 1.34
N SER A 105 -6.81 10.13 2.56
CA SER A 105 -6.09 10.53 3.78
C SER A 105 -4.63 10.07 3.80
N MET A 106 -4.32 8.86 3.33
CA MET A 106 -2.92 8.43 3.24
C MET A 106 -2.15 9.22 2.18
N GLU A 107 -2.78 9.54 1.05
CA GLU A 107 -2.13 10.27 -0.03
C GLU A 107 -1.85 11.72 0.37
N SER A 108 -2.76 12.37 1.11
CA SER A 108 -2.49 13.71 1.66
C SER A 108 -1.31 13.69 2.64
N LEU A 109 -1.21 12.67 3.50
CA LEU A 109 -0.07 12.52 4.42
C LEU A 109 1.24 12.22 3.68
N ARG A 110 1.17 11.46 2.58
CA ARG A 110 2.34 11.21 1.72
C ARG A 110 2.79 12.48 1.01
N GLU A 111 1.84 13.28 0.52
CA GLU A 111 2.14 14.56 -0.10
C GLU A 111 2.77 15.53 0.91
N GLU A 112 2.21 15.63 2.11
CA GLU A 112 2.80 16.43 3.18
C GLU A 112 4.23 15.98 3.52
N ARG A 113 4.47 14.67 3.58
CA ARG A 113 5.84 14.14 3.78
C ARG A 113 6.76 14.46 2.61
N ARG A 114 6.27 14.35 1.37
CA ARG A 114 7.03 14.68 0.15
C ARG A 114 7.39 16.17 0.15
N ARG A 115 6.43 17.02 0.52
CA ARG A 115 6.59 18.48 0.67
C ARG A 115 7.66 18.82 1.71
N LYS A 116 7.57 18.24 2.91
CA LYS A 116 8.58 18.39 3.97
C LYS A 116 9.95 17.85 3.56
N ASN A 117 10.00 16.72 2.85
CA ASN A 117 11.26 16.16 2.34
C ASN A 117 11.90 17.03 1.25
N LEU A 118 11.10 17.80 0.50
CA LEU A 118 11.58 18.77 -0.48
C LEU A 118 11.97 20.11 0.16
N GLY A 119 11.83 20.26 1.48
CA GLY A 119 12.13 21.51 2.19
C GLY A 119 11.13 22.62 1.93
N LEU A 120 9.95 22.30 1.40
CA LEU A 120 8.87 23.27 1.18
C LEU A 120 8.06 23.41 2.49
N THR A 121 8.67 24.05 3.48
CA THR A 121 7.94 24.55 4.65
C THR A 121 7.17 25.81 4.23
N ASP A 122 5.95 25.97 4.72
CA ASP A 122 5.21 27.22 4.53
C ASP A 122 6.07 28.36 5.09
N GLU A 123 6.32 29.36 4.25
CA GLU A 123 7.42 30.33 4.32
C GLU A 123 7.19 31.43 5.39
N ASP A 124 6.86 31.03 6.62
CA ASP A 124 6.63 31.93 7.77
C ASP A 124 7.50 31.60 9.00
N ASP A 125 8.34 30.56 8.94
CA ASP A 125 9.33 30.20 9.97
C ASP A 125 10.77 30.26 9.42
N ILE A 126 11.11 31.29 8.62
CA ILE A 126 12.50 31.68 8.47
C ILE A 126 12.88 32.35 9.80
N PRO A 127 13.71 31.74 10.67
CA PRO A 127 14.25 32.49 11.79
C PRO A 127 15.03 33.65 11.19
N GLU A 128 14.56 34.88 11.45
CA GLU A 128 15.30 36.10 11.16
C GLU A 128 16.74 35.87 11.62
N ILE A 129 17.66 35.74 10.66
CA ILE A 129 19.08 35.73 10.93
C ILE A 129 19.36 37.12 11.49
N LYS A 130 19.41 37.24 12.82
CA LYS A 130 19.73 38.47 13.52
C LYS A 130 20.99 39.03 12.88
N LYS A 131 20.86 40.24 12.32
CA LYS A 131 21.98 41.06 11.84
C LYS A 131 22.85 41.43 13.03
N ASP A 132 23.73 40.53 13.43
CA ASP A 132 24.87 40.88 14.25
C ASP A 132 25.98 41.37 13.30
N ALA A 133 25.99 42.68 13.03
CA ALA A 133 27.12 43.35 12.41
C ALA A 133 27.23 44.81 12.88
N ALA A 134 28.12 44.99 13.85
CA ALA A 134 29.04 46.12 14.04
C ALA A 134 28.50 47.55 14.30
N GLY A 135 28.79 48.03 15.53
CA GLY A 135 29.76 49.12 15.70
C GLY A 135 29.25 50.57 15.65
N SER A 136 29.16 51.17 16.84
CA SER A 136 29.61 52.56 17.11
C SER A 136 29.74 52.64 18.64
N SER A 137 30.90 52.47 19.27
CA SER A 137 32.02 53.41 19.37
C SER A 137 31.61 54.87 19.52
N SER A 138 31.26 55.29 20.74
CA SER A 138 31.89 56.40 21.52
C SER A 138 31.09 56.67 22.78
#